data_AF-A0A1F9KCL4-F1
#
_entry.id   AF-A0A1F9KCL4-F1
#
_cell.length_a   1.000
_cell.length_b   1.000
_cell.length_c   1.000
_cell.angle_alpha   90.00
_cell.angle_beta   90.00
_cell.angle_gamma   90.00
#
_symmetry.space_group_name_H-M   'P 1'
#
loop_
_entity.id
_entity.type
_entity.pdbx_description
1 polymer ?
#
loop_
_entity_poly.entity_id
_entity_poly.type
_entity_poly.pdbx_seq_one_letter_code
_entity_poly.pdbx_strand_id
1 'polypeptide(L)'
;MSDTTDSGFPKGKVAQTLRKILYPRLTDHEVEAVVVCFMSHLLVEDKINRVLYGWLKQDAPGWKENEKVSKADDDLLSYIVNLEFAKKYFLIKPFFAIHFPQEAKNVLKINDLRNNIFHGRAIGDAKFNGQPISKEKTVEEIFLAAQAISMRLDKFAEMIDVPHANAERWRKRLSELEIQKRGKSK
;
A
#
# COMPACT_ATOMS: atom_id res chain seq x y z
N MET A 1 -24.53 -15.89 -16.84
CA MET A 1 -23.75 -14.91 -16.06
C MET A 1 -22.34 -14.89 -16.64
N SER A 2 -21.79 -13.71 -16.91
CA SER A 2 -20.44 -13.53 -17.46
C SER A 2 -19.39 -13.86 -16.39
N ASP A 3 -18.42 -14.72 -16.70
CA ASP A 3 -17.30 -15.09 -15.82
C ASP A 3 -16.28 -13.94 -15.60
N THR A 4 -16.56 -12.78 -16.18
CA THR A 4 -15.70 -11.59 -16.19
C THR A 4 -16.50 -10.32 -15.89
N THR A 5 -15.91 -9.35 -15.19
CA THR A 5 -16.45 -7.97 -15.08
C THR A 5 -16.34 -7.21 -16.40
N ASP A 6 -17.01 -6.05 -16.52
CA ASP A 6 -16.91 -5.14 -17.68
C ASP A 6 -15.47 -4.66 -17.97
N SER A 7 -14.56 -4.81 -17.01
CA SER A 7 -13.13 -4.55 -17.12
C SER A 7 -12.29 -5.78 -17.50
N GLY A 8 -12.90 -6.91 -17.82
CA GLY A 8 -12.23 -8.16 -18.21
C GLY A 8 -11.63 -8.98 -17.06
N PHE A 9 -11.93 -8.66 -15.80
CA PHE A 9 -11.35 -9.37 -14.64
C PHE A 9 -12.09 -10.70 -14.40
N PRO A 10 -11.40 -11.86 -14.38
CA PRO A 10 -12.04 -13.18 -14.33
C PRO A 10 -12.44 -13.57 -12.90
N LYS A 11 -13.45 -12.90 -12.34
CA LYS A 11 -13.99 -13.15 -11.00
C LYS A 11 -14.35 -14.63 -10.77
N GLY A 12 -15.00 -15.26 -11.75
CA GLY A 12 -15.55 -16.61 -11.61
C GLY A 12 -14.49 -17.68 -11.35
N LYS A 13 -13.37 -17.66 -12.09
CA LYS A 13 -12.33 -18.69 -11.98
C LYS A 13 -11.49 -18.57 -10.71
N VAL A 14 -11.19 -17.35 -10.25
CA VAL A 14 -10.44 -17.12 -9.02
C VAL A 14 -11.28 -17.49 -7.80
N ALA A 15 -12.55 -17.07 -7.78
CA ALA A 15 -13.50 -17.44 -6.73
C ALA A 15 -13.72 -18.97 -6.66
N GLN A 16 -13.92 -19.65 -7.79
CA GLN A 16 -14.06 -21.12 -7.82
C GLN A 16 -12.82 -21.86 -7.31
N THR A 17 -11.61 -21.36 -7.60
CA THR A 17 -10.37 -21.99 -7.16
C THR A 17 -10.17 -21.85 -5.65
N LEU A 18 -10.45 -20.67 -5.08
CA LEU A 18 -10.40 -20.45 -3.65
C LEU A 18 -11.49 -21.26 -2.90
N ARG A 19 -12.67 -21.43 -3.49
CA ARG A 19 -13.76 -22.27 -2.95
C ARG A 19 -13.36 -23.74 -2.81
N LYS A 20 -12.64 -24.29 -3.80
CA LYS A 20 -12.19 -25.69 -3.80
C LYS A 20 -11.07 -25.97 -2.79
N ILE A 21 -10.23 -24.98 -2.48
CA ILE A 21 -9.02 -25.16 -1.67
C ILE A 21 -9.23 -24.75 -0.22
N LEU A 22 -9.94 -23.65 0.04
CA LEU A 22 -9.95 -23.02 1.37
C LEU A 22 -11.29 -23.19 2.09
N TYR A 23 -12.43 -23.17 1.39
CA TYR A 23 -13.73 -23.07 2.04
C TYR A 23 -14.90 -23.68 1.24
N PRO A 24 -15.10 -25.01 1.28
CA PRO A 24 -16.13 -25.69 0.50
C PRO A 24 -17.58 -25.35 0.89
N ARG A 25 -17.79 -24.67 2.04
CA ARG A 25 -19.12 -24.36 2.60
C ARG A 25 -19.62 -22.93 2.37
N LEU A 26 -18.84 -22.07 1.71
CA LEU A 26 -19.22 -20.67 1.48
C LEU A 26 -20.11 -20.50 0.24
N THR A 27 -20.98 -19.50 0.31
CA THR A 27 -21.73 -18.96 -0.83
C THR A 27 -20.80 -18.19 -1.77
N ASP A 28 -21.23 -17.98 -3.03
CA ASP A 28 -20.41 -17.25 -4.01
C ASP A 28 -20.13 -15.82 -3.57
N HIS A 29 -21.11 -15.14 -2.95
CA HIS A 29 -20.92 -13.80 -2.40
C HIS A 29 -19.89 -13.76 -1.27
N GLU A 30 -19.89 -14.73 -0.36
CA GLU A 30 -18.91 -14.80 0.73
C GLU A 30 -17.50 -15.01 0.20
N VAL A 31 -17.33 -15.82 -0.85
CA VAL A 31 -16.03 -15.98 -1.51
C VAL A 31 -15.59 -14.67 -2.15
N GLU A 32 -16.48 -13.96 -2.83
CA GLU A 32 -16.17 -12.63 -3.39
C GLU A 32 -15.79 -11.62 -2.31
N ALA A 33 -16.52 -11.58 -1.19
CA ALA A 33 -16.23 -10.71 -0.06
C ALA A 33 -14.83 -10.98 0.50
N VAL A 34 -14.45 -12.26 0.67
CA VAL A 34 -13.11 -12.68 1.09
C VAL A 34 -12.04 -12.18 0.11
N VAL A 35 -12.27 -12.36 -1.19
CA VAL A 35 -11.36 -11.87 -2.24
C VAL A 35 -11.21 -10.36 -2.16
N VAL A 36 -12.31 -9.60 -2.04
CA VAL A 36 -12.25 -8.14 -1.93
C VAL A 36 -11.49 -7.71 -0.68
N CYS A 37 -11.68 -8.38 0.46
CA CYS A 37 -10.93 -8.09 1.69
C CYS A 37 -9.43 -8.29 1.50
N PHE A 38 -9.02 -9.41 0.90
CA PHE A 38 -7.61 -9.71 0.66
C PHE A 38 -6.99 -8.78 -0.38
N MET A 39 -7.68 -8.50 -1.48
CA MET A 39 -7.21 -7.55 -2.49
C MET A 39 -7.10 -6.13 -1.93
N SER A 40 -8.03 -5.72 -1.07
CA SER A 40 -8.00 -4.42 -0.37
C SER A 40 -6.79 -4.30 0.55
N HIS A 41 -6.50 -5.36 1.33
CA HIS A 41 -5.31 -5.41 2.16
C HIS A 41 -4.03 -5.34 1.32
N LEU A 42 -3.93 -6.16 0.27
CA LEU A 42 -2.76 -6.20 -0.62
C LEU A 42 -2.51 -4.84 -1.29
N LEU A 43 -3.56 -4.15 -1.75
CA LEU A 43 -3.45 -2.81 -2.32
C LEU A 43 -2.84 -1.82 -1.32
N VAL A 44 -3.33 -1.82 -0.08
CA VAL A 44 -2.82 -0.94 0.98
C VAL A 44 -1.37 -1.30 1.31
N GLU A 45 -1.05 -2.58 1.44
CA GLU A 45 0.31 -3.05 1.73
C GLU A 45 1.31 -2.68 0.64
N ASP A 46 0.96 -2.86 -0.64
CA ASP A 46 1.80 -2.44 -1.77
C ASP A 46 2.09 -0.94 -1.72
N LYS A 47 1.09 -0.12 -1.42
CA LYS A 47 1.26 1.34 -1.29
C LYS A 47 2.17 1.71 -0.13
N ILE A 48 2.04 1.05 1.02
CA ILE A 48 2.95 1.25 2.16
C ILE A 48 4.38 0.85 1.79
N ASN A 49 4.56 -0.28 1.08
CA ASN A 49 5.89 -0.72 0.64
C ASN A 49 6.55 0.34 -0.26
N ARG A 50 5.79 0.93 -1.19
CA ARG A 50 6.29 2.01 -2.06
C ARG A 50 6.67 3.26 -1.28
N VAL A 51 5.84 3.68 -0.31
CA VAL A 51 6.15 4.82 0.57
C VAL A 51 7.46 4.56 1.33
N LEU A 52 7.59 3.39 1.96
CA LEU A 52 8.79 3.03 2.72
C LEU A 52 10.03 2.95 1.82
N TYR A 53 9.91 2.32 0.66
CA TYR A 53 11.00 2.21 -0.30
C TYR A 53 11.43 3.58 -0.79
N GLY A 54 10.50 4.42 -1.26
CA GLY A 54 10.79 5.77 -1.71
C GLY A 54 11.48 6.58 -0.63
N TRP A 55 10.94 6.58 0.59
CA TRP A 55 11.51 7.32 1.71
C TRP A 55 12.94 6.85 2.06
N LEU A 56 13.21 5.54 2.12
CA LEU A 56 14.55 5.02 2.42
C LEU A 56 15.54 5.21 1.26
N LYS A 57 15.03 5.31 0.02
CA LYS A 57 15.87 5.47 -1.18
C LYS A 57 16.25 6.92 -1.47
N GLN A 58 15.52 7.90 -0.94
CA GLN A 58 15.70 9.33 -1.24
C GLN A 58 17.17 9.81 -1.22
N ASP A 59 17.96 9.37 -0.24
CA ASP A 59 19.36 9.79 -0.09
C ASP A 59 20.38 8.66 -0.33
N ALA A 60 19.94 7.53 -0.90
CA ALA A 60 20.83 6.41 -1.18
C ALA A 60 21.88 6.77 -2.26
N PRO A 61 23.13 6.27 -2.16
CA PRO A 61 24.15 6.54 -3.16
C PRO A 61 23.67 6.11 -4.56
N GLY A 62 23.79 7.04 -5.53
CA GLY A 62 23.37 6.81 -6.91
C GLY A 62 24.21 5.78 -7.67
N TRP A 63 23.69 5.33 -8.83
CA TRP A 63 24.16 4.25 -9.73
C TRP A 63 25.62 4.28 -10.23
N LYS A 64 26.50 5.14 -9.72
CA LYS A 64 27.91 5.15 -10.16
C LYS A 64 28.70 3.89 -9.75
N GLU A 65 28.11 3.00 -8.95
CA GLU A 65 28.64 1.68 -8.61
C GLU A 65 27.61 0.57 -8.95
N ASN A 66 27.45 0.30 -10.26
CA ASN A 66 26.27 -0.36 -10.83
C ASN A 66 25.83 -1.69 -10.18
N GLU A 67 26.74 -2.61 -9.85
CA GLU A 67 26.33 -3.96 -9.42
C GLU A 67 26.04 -4.06 -7.92
N LYS A 68 26.90 -3.45 -7.09
CA LYS A 68 26.71 -3.44 -5.63
C LYS A 68 25.50 -2.62 -5.20
N VAL A 69 25.27 -1.48 -5.87
CA VAL A 69 24.10 -0.63 -5.61
C VAL A 69 22.81 -1.33 -6.03
N SER A 70 22.79 -2.06 -7.15
CA SER A 70 21.62 -2.84 -7.58
C SER A 70 21.30 -3.94 -6.58
N LYS A 71 22.30 -4.71 -6.12
CA LYS A 71 22.07 -5.77 -5.14
C LYS A 71 21.54 -5.22 -3.81
N ALA A 72 22.10 -4.10 -3.32
CA ALA A 72 21.61 -3.45 -2.11
C ALA A 72 20.16 -2.93 -2.26
N ASP A 73 19.77 -2.52 -3.48
CA ASP A 73 18.42 -2.08 -3.80
C ASP A 73 17.42 -3.23 -3.79
N ASP A 74 17.78 -4.36 -4.41
CA ASP A 74 16.98 -5.58 -4.41
C ASP A 74 16.82 -6.13 -2.99
N ASP A 75 17.91 -6.13 -2.20
CA ASP A 75 17.90 -6.53 -0.80
C ASP A 75 16.96 -5.63 0.01
N LEU A 76 17.03 -4.30 -0.16
CA LEU A 76 16.15 -3.35 0.51
C LEU A 76 14.67 -3.61 0.18
N LEU A 77 14.33 -3.75 -1.10
CA LEU A 77 12.96 -4.03 -1.53
C LEU A 77 12.48 -5.38 -0.95
N SER A 78 13.32 -6.41 -0.98
CA SER A 78 13.03 -7.72 -0.40
C SER A 78 12.77 -7.63 1.11
N TYR A 79 13.61 -6.89 1.85
CA TYR A 79 13.39 -6.66 3.29
C TYR A 79 12.08 -5.95 3.57
N ILE A 80 11.76 -4.90 2.80
CA ILE A 80 10.50 -4.17 2.95
C ILE A 80 9.33 -5.13 2.68
N VAL A 81 9.31 -5.84 1.56
CA VAL A 81 8.22 -6.75 1.18
C VAL A 81 8.01 -7.86 2.21
N ASN A 82 9.08 -8.43 2.76
CA ASN A 82 9.02 -9.54 3.72
C ASN A 82 8.72 -9.08 5.17
N LEU A 83 8.79 -7.79 5.46
CA LEU A 83 8.44 -7.26 6.78
C LEU A 83 6.95 -7.51 7.08
N GLU A 84 6.59 -7.81 8.33
CA GLU A 84 5.17 -7.96 8.69
C GLU A 84 4.39 -6.65 8.44
N PHE A 85 3.16 -6.77 7.95
CA PHE A 85 2.27 -5.64 7.67
C PHE A 85 2.19 -4.65 8.83
N ALA A 86 1.98 -5.14 10.05
CA ALA A 86 1.89 -4.30 11.25
C ALA A 86 3.16 -3.46 11.45
N LYS A 87 4.34 -4.07 11.29
CA LYS A 87 5.63 -3.39 11.42
C LYS A 87 5.80 -2.33 10.33
N LYS A 88 5.49 -2.65 9.07
CA LYS A 88 5.49 -1.68 7.95
C LYS A 88 4.60 -0.47 8.26
N TYR A 89 3.36 -0.73 8.67
CA TYR A 89 2.40 0.33 8.94
C TYR A 89 2.81 1.19 10.15
N PHE A 90 3.35 0.59 11.22
CA PHE A 90 3.80 1.35 12.39
C PHE A 90 4.95 2.31 12.10
N LEU A 91 5.78 2.05 11.08
CA LEU A 91 6.82 2.99 10.67
C LEU A 91 6.24 4.30 10.10
N ILE A 92 5.14 4.22 9.34
CA ILE A 92 4.54 5.40 8.70
C ILE A 92 3.39 6.01 9.53
N LYS A 93 2.76 5.22 10.40
CA LYS A 93 1.53 5.59 11.13
C LYS A 93 1.63 6.91 11.90
N PRO A 94 2.71 7.23 12.64
CA PRO A 94 2.76 8.45 13.44
C PRO A 94 2.51 9.72 12.62
N PHE A 95 3.10 9.80 11.43
CA PHE A 95 2.93 10.94 10.53
C PHE A 95 1.69 10.82 9.66
N PHE A 96 1.41 9.62 9.14
CA PHE A 96 0.23 9.37 8.32
C PHE A 96 -1.07 9.69 9.07
N ALA A 97 -1.17 9.30 10.35
CA ALA A 97 -2.37 9.51 11.16
C ALA A 97 -2.62 10.98 11.56
N ILE A 98 -1.57 11.83 11.55
CA ILE A 98 -1.73 13.27 11.77
C ILE A 98 -2.48 13.91 10.60
N HIS A 99 -2.13 13.53 9.37
CA HIS A 99 -2.69 14.13 8.16
C HIS A 99 -3.95 13.42 7.65
N PHE A 100 -4.07 12.12 7.90
CA PHE A 100 -5.14 11.25 7.39
C PHE A 100 -5.69 10.33 8.49
N PRO A 101 -6.29 10.90 9.56
CA PRO A 101 -6.68 10.12 10.74
C PRO A 101 -7.77 9.08 10.46
N GLN A 102 -8.67 9.35 9.51
CA GLN A 102 -9.74 8.41 9.16
C GLN A 102 -9.19 7.20 8.37
N GLU A 103 -8.33 7.46 7.39
CA GLU A 103 -7.67 6.42 6.60
C GLU A 103 -6.75 5.58 7.48
N ALA A 104 -6.02 6.19 8.42
CA ALA A 104 -5.22 5.47 9.41
C ALA A 104 -6.07 4.47 10.24
N LYS A 105 -7.27 4.86 10.67
CA LYS A 105 -8.20 3.93 11.35
C LYS A 105 -8.66 2.81 10.41
N ASN A 106 -8.94 3.13 9.15
CA ASN A 106 -9.41 2.15 8.18
C ASN A 106 -8.33 1.12 7.80
N VAL A 107 -7.04 1.51 7.76
CA VAL A 107 -5.91 0.58 7.56
C VAL A 107 -5.94 -0.55 8.60
N LEU A 108 -6.09 -0.19 9.88
CA LEU A 108 -6.17 -1.16 10.98
C LEU A 108 -7.39 -2.07 10.82
N LYS A 109 -8.57 -1.51 10.52
CA LYS A 109 -9.80 -2.29 10.31
C LYS A 109 -9.66 -3.30 9.17
N ILE A 110 -9.04 -2.92 8.05
CA ILE A 110 -8.82 -3.82 6.90
C ILE A 110 -7.85 -4.94 7.27
N ASN A 111 -6.77 -4.64 8.01
CA ASN A 111 -5.85 -5.65 8.51
C ASN A 111 -6.50 -6.62 9.51
N ASP A 112 -7.29 -6.09 10.46
CA ASP A 112 -8.03 -6.91 11.42
C ASP A 112 -9.02 -7.83 10.69
N LEU A 113 -9.72 -7.29 9.68
CA LEU A 113 -10.64 -8.06 8.84
C LEU A 113 -9.91 -9.19 8.10
N ARG A 114 -8.77 -8.90 7.47
CA ARG A 114 -7.92 -9.90 6.80
C ARG A 114 -7.49 -11.00 7.78
N ASN A 115 -7.07 -10.65 8.99
CA ASN A 115 -6.65 -11.62 10.00
C ASN A 115 -7.81 -12.48 10.49
N ASN A 116 -8.98 -11.88 10.73
CA ASN A 116 -10.18 -12.61 11.14
C ASN A 116 -10.63 -13.63 10.08
N ILE A 117 -10.60 -13.24 8.80
CA ILE A 117 -10.93 -14.12 7.67
C ILE A 117 -9.86 -15.21 7.49
N PHE A 118 -8.57 -14.86 7.54
CA PHE A 118 -7.48 -15.80 7.29
C PHE A 118 -7.35 -16.89 8.37
N HIS A 119 -7.62 -16.56 9.63
CA HIS A 119 -7.60 -17.53 10.72
C HIS A 119 -8.89 -18.35 10.84
N GLY A 120 -9.79 -18.27 9.84
CA GLY A 120 -10.94 -19.16 9.69
C GLY A 120 -11.99 -19.04 10.78
N ARG A 121 -11.97 -17.99 11.61
CA ARG A 121 -12.77 -17.93 12.85
C ARG A 121 -14.22 -17.50 12.67
N ALA A 122 -14.60 -16.83 11.58
CA ALA A 122 -15.98 -16.74 11.08
C ALA A 122 -16.08 -15.63 10.02
N ILE A 123 -16.20 -16.00 8.75
CA ILE A 123 -16.67 -15.07 7.70
C ILE A 123 -18.06 -14.53 8.07
N GLY A 124 -18.90 -15.35 8.70
CA GLY A 124 -20.22 -14.96 9.19
C GLY A 124 -20.21 -13.86 10.27
N ASP A 125 -19.14 -13.75 11.07
CA ASP A 125 -19.02 -12.75 12.13
C ASP A 125 -18.13 -11.57 11.73
N ALA A 126 -17.46 -11.66 10.58
CA ALA A 126 -16.58 -10.63 10.09
C ALA A 126 -17.38 -9.36 9.76
N LYS A 127 -16.95 -8.24 10.36
CA LYS A 127 -17.63 -6.96 10.26
C LYS A 127 -16.67 -5.85 9.86
N PHE A 128 -17.18 -4.91 9.06
CA PHE A 128 -16.54 -3.65 8.75
C PHE A 128 -17.48 -2.51 9.15
N ASN A 129 -16.99 -1.56 9.96
CA ASN A 129 -17.82 -0.51 10.58
C ASN A 129 -19.08 -1.03 11.29
N GLY A 130 -19.00 -2.23 11.88
CA GLY A 130 -20.11 -2.89 12.58
C GLY A 130 -21.11 -3.61 11.68
N GLN A 131 -20.99 -3.50 10.35
CA GLN A 131 -21.83 -4.22 9.40
C GLN A 131 -21.16 -5.52 8.93
N PRO A 132 -21.92 -6.61 8.75
CA PRO A 132 -21.38 -7.90 8.33
C PRO A 132 -20.95 -7.87 6.86
N ILE A 133 -19.85 -8.55 6.54
CA ILE A 133 -19.31 -8.61 5.16
C ILE A 133 -20.16 -9.45 4.20
N SER A 134 -21.17 -10.17 4.69
CA SER A 134 -22.17 -10.87 3.86
C SER A 134 -23.15 -9.92 3.16
N LYS A 135 -23.06 -8.61 3.44
CA LYS A 135 -23.82 -7.57 2.74
C LYS A 135 -22.95 -6.95 1.66
N GLU A 136 -23.46 -6.92 0.43
CA GLU A 136 -22.78 -6.32 -0.72
C GLU A 136 -22.32 -4.88 -0.48
N LYS A 137 -23.19 -4.05 0.11
CA LYS A 137 -22.85 -2.67 0.49
C LYS A 137 -21.61 -2.60 1.39
N THR A 138 -21.44 -3.55 2.31
CA THR A 138 -20.28 -3.58 3.20
C THR A 138 -19.01 -3.96 2.45
N VAL A 139 -19.10 -4.85 1.46
CA VAL A 139 -17.99 -5.19 0.57
C VAL A 139 -17.56 -3.98 -0.27
N GLU A 140 -18.52 -3.22 -0.79
CA GLU A 140 -18.27 -1.95 -1.48
C GLU A 140 -17.60 -0.93 -0.56
N GLU A 141 -18.08 -0.76 0.67
CA GLU A 141 -17.47 0.14 1.66
C GLU A 141 -16.00 -0.21 1.97
N ILE A 142 -15.66 -1.50 2.05
CA ILE A 142 -14.28 -1.97 2.22
C ILE A 142 -13.42 -1.54 1.03
N PHE A 143 -13.91 -1.78 -0.18
CA PHE A 143 -13.21 -1.43 -1.41
C PHE A 143 -12.97 0.08 -1.52
N LEU A 144 -14.00 0.90 -1.28
CA LEU A 144 -13.91 2.35 -1.29
C LEU A 144 -12.94 2.87 -0.21
N ALA A 145 -12.96 2.27 0.99
CA ALA A 145 -12.00 2.62 2.04
C ALA A 145 -10.57 2.30 1.62
N ALA A 146 -10.31 1.16 0.97
CA ALA A 146 -8.99 0.79 0.48
C ALA A 146 -8.49 1.74 -0.62
N GLN A 147 -9.38 2.13 -1.55
CA GLN A 147 -9.05 3.14 -2.57
C GLN A 147 -8.71 4.50 -1.94
N ALA A 148 -9.51 4.97 -0.98
CA ALA A 148 -9.25 6.22 -0.27
C ALA A 148 -7.89 6.18 0.46
N ILE A 149 -7.59 5.08 1.16
CA ILE A 149 -6.27 4.86 1.79
C ILE A 149 -5.16 4.94 0.75
N SER A 150 -5.30 4.23 -0.38
CA SER A 150 -4.31 4.24 -1.46
C SER A 150 -4.01 5.66 -1.94
N MET A 151 -5.06 6.45 -2.23
CA MET A 151 -4.91 7.84 -2.66
C MET A 151 -4.24 8.71 -1.60
N ARG A 152 -4.54 8.49 -0.31
CA ARG A 152 -3.89 9.23 0.78
C ARG A 152 -2.43 8.82 0.98
N LEU A 153 -2.09 7.55 0.78
CA LEU A 153 -0.70 7.09 0.82
C LEU A 153 0.12 7.69 -0.33
N ASP A 154 -0.46 7.81 -1.53
CA ASP A 154 0.19 8.52 -2.65
C ASP A 154 0.44 9.99 -2.28
N LYS A 155 -0.56 10.70 -1.76
CA LYS A 155 -0.40 12.08 -1.28
C LYS A 155 0.62 12.18 -0.13
N PHE A 156 0.66 11.19 0.76
CA PHE A 156 1.63 11.15 1.85
C PHE A 156 3.06 10.97 1.33
N ALA A 157 3.27 10.14 0.31
CA ALA A 157 4.56 10.02 -0.38
C ALA A 157 5.01 11.37 -0.94
N GLU A 158 4.12 12.09 -1.65
CA GLU A 158 4.42 13.42 -2.17
C GLU A 158 4.85 14.39 -1.07
N MET A 159 4.20 14.33 0.10
CA MET A 159 4.55 15.18 1.25
C MET A 159 5.95 14.87 1.80
N ILE A 160 6.40 13.62 1.75
CA ILE A 160 7.76 13.21 2.14
C ILE A 160 8.77 13.65 1.08
N ASP A 161 8.41 13.62 -0.20
CA ASP A 161 9.29 13.99 -1.32
C ASP A 161 9.52 15.50 -1.44
N VAL A 162 8.54 16.33 -1.10
CA VAL A 162 8.61 17.80 -1.28
C VAL A 162 9.82 18.45 -0.58
N PRO A 163 10.13 18.17 0.70
CA PRO A 163 11.31 18.73 1.36
C PRO A 163 12.62 18.36 0.66
N HIS A 164 12.77 17.10 0.22
CA HIS A 164 13.95 16.63 -0.48
C HIS A 164 14.11 17.30 -1.85
N ALA A 165 13.04 17.31 -2.66
CA ALA A 165 13.04 17.99 -3.96
C ALA A 165 13.39 19.49 -3.84
N ASN A 166 12.92 20.15 -2.77
CA ASN A 166 13.28 21.53 -2.48
C ASN A 166 14.78 21.64 -2.11
N ALA A 167 15.29 20.77 -1.23
CA ALA A 167 16.71 20.77 -0.84
C ALA A 167 17.64 20.56 -2.06
N GLU A 168 17.30 19.65 -2.97
CA GLU A 168 18.05 19.44 -4.20
C GLU A 168 18.06 20.68 -5.11
N ARG A 169 16.90 21.35 -5.27
CA ARG A 169 16.80 22.59 -6.04
C ARG A 169 17.67 23.68 -5.43
N TRP A 170 17.64 23.85 -4.11
CA TRP A 170 18.48 24.82 -3.40
C TRP A 170 19.97 24.50 -3.57
N ARG A 171 20.36 23.23 -3.45
CA ARG A 171 21.74 22.78 -3.67
C ARG A 171 22.24 23.09 -5.08
N LYS A 172 21.43 22.81 -6.12
CA LYS A 172 21.77 23.14 -7.52
C LYS A 172 21.96 24.64 -7.71
N ARG A 173 21.03 25.45 -7.19
CA ARG A 173 21.10 26.91 -7.28
C ARG A 173 22.33 27.48 -6.57
N LEU A 174 22.69 26.95 -5.40
CA LEU A 174 23.91 27.34 -4.68
C LEU A 174 25.16 27.01 -5.50
N SER A 175 25.25 25.81 -6.07
CA SER A 175 26.38 25.41 -6.92
C SER A 175 26.52 26.32 -8.15
N GLU A 176 25.41 26.69 -8.79
CA GLU A 176 25.42 27.61 -9.94
C GLU A 176 25.91 29.01 -9.55
N LEU A 177 25.48 29.52 -8.39
CA LEU A 177 25.93 30.82 -7.86
C LEU A 177 27.42 30.81 -7.53
N GLU A 178 27.95 29.71 -6.97
CA GLU A 178 29.39 29.56 -6.70
C GLU A 178 30.22 29.55 -7.98
N ILE A 179 29.75 28.86 -9.02
CA ILE A 179 30.41 28.83 -10.34
C ILE A 179 30.42 30.23 -10.95
N GLN A 180 29.30 30.96 -10.90
CA GLN A 180 29.21 32.34 -11.40
C GLN A 180 30.14 33.30 -10.62
N LYS A 181 30.25 33.15 -9.30
CA LYS A 181 31.13 33.98 -8.46
C LYS A 181 32.61 33.74 -8.77
N ARG A 182 33.00 32.49 -9.02
CA ARG A 182 34.36 32.13 -9.46
C ARG A 182 34.66 32.61 -10.88
N GLY A 183 33.66 32.61 -11.78
CA GLY A 183 33.79 33.14 -13.14
C GLY A 183 33.92 34.66 -13.21
N LYS A 184 33.35 35.41 -12.25
CA LYS A 184 33.46 36.87 -12.15
C LYS A 184 34.71 37.38 -11.40
N SER A 185 35.49 36.48 -10.80
CA SER A 185 36.72 36.81 -10.07
C SER A 185 38.00 36.56 -10.89
N LYS A 186 37.87 36.36 -12.20
CA LYS A 186 38.93 36.34 -13.21
C LYS A 186 38.70 37.47 -14.19
#